data_AF-A0A914PA58-F1
#
_entry.id   AF-A0A914PA58-F1
#
_cell.length_a   1.000
_cell.length_b   1.000
_cell.length_c   1.000
_cell.angle_alpha   90.00
_cell.angle_beta   90.00
_cell.angle_gamma   90.00
#
_symmetry.space_group_name_H-M   'P 1'
#
loop_
_entity.id
_entity.type
_entity.pdbx_description
1 polymer ?
#
loop_
_entity_poly.entity_id
_entity_poly.type
_entity_poly.pdbx_seq_one_letter_code
_entity_poly.pdbx_strand_id
1 'polypeptide(L)' 'MYAVGEYKRKCRAPPFINELFQGCPREYTEILTYVDALKSYDAPNYQMCYQLMPKALVSMGVQEFPYDWEKPGGMF' A
#
# COMPACT_ATOMS: atom_id res chain seq x y z
N MET A 1 -1.11 27.40 -0.62
CA MET A 1 0.03 26.50 -0.94
C MET A 1 0.40 25.50 0.17
N TYR A 2 -0.38 25.34 1.26
CA TYR A 2 -0.04 24.43 2.37
C TYR A 2 -0.90 23.15 2.47
N ALA A 3 -1.98 23.04 1.69
CA ALA A 3 -2.96 21.96 1.84
C ALA A 3 -2.38 20.56 1.56
N VAL A 4 -1.56 20.41 0.52
CA VAL A 4 -0.96 19.13 0.14
C VAL A 4 0.05 18.65 1.20
N GLY A 5 0.88 19.55 1.74
CA GLY A 5 1.85 19.22 2.78
C GLY A 5 1.22 18.88 4.13
N GLU A 6 0.11 19.55 4.48
CA GLU A 6 -0.73 19.21 5.63
C GLU A 6 -1.38 17.84 5.48
N TYR A 7 -1.95 17.55 4.30
CA TYR A 7 -2.60 16.27 4.04
C TYR A 7 -1.62 15.10 4.10
N LYS A 8 -0.42 15.24 3.51
CA LYS A 8 0.65 14.24 3.57
C LYS A 8 1.06 13.86 5.00
N ARG A 9 0.97 14.79 5.96
CA ARG A 9 1.24 14.52 7.37
C ARG A 9 0.06 13.86 8.06
N LYS A 10 -1.16 14.33 7.78
CA LYS A 10 -2.38 13.84 8.45
C LYS A 10 -2.78 12.44 7.99
N CYS A 11 -2.59 12.11 6.71
CA CYS A 11 -3.03 10.84 6.13
C CYS A 11 -2.33 9.59 6.70
N ARG A 12 -1.22 9.75 7.43
CA ARG A 12 -0.51 8.63 8.09
C ARG A 12 -1.00 8.35 9.51
N ALA A 13 -1.91 9.16 10.05
CA ALA A 13 -2.45 9.00 11.39
C ALA A 13 -3.94 8.58 11.34
N PRO A 14 -4.44 7.81 12.33
CA PRO A 14 -5.87 7.60 12.50
C PRO A 14 -6.61 8.94 12.71
N PRO A 15 -7.81 9.14 12.12
CA PRO A 15 -8.56 8.22 11.27
C PRO A 15 -8.17 8.26 9.77
N PHE A 16 -7.38 9.23 9.34
CA PHE A 16 -7.10 9.53 7.92
C PHE A 16 -6.36 8.42 7.17
N ILE A 17 -5.65 7.55 7.87
CA ILE A 17 -5.05 6.35 7.26
C ILE A 17 -6.10 5.41 6.66
N ASN A 18 -7.30 5.36 7.25
CA ASN A 18 -8.41 4.58 6.71
C ASN A 18 -9.04 5.24 5.48
N GLU A 19 -8.98 6.57 5.39
CA GLU A 19 -9.40 7.32 4.19
C GLU A 19 -8.40 7.10 3.05
N LEU A 20 -7.09 7.11 3.35
CA LEU A 20 -6.03 6.90 2.37
C LEU A 20 -6.11 5.51 1.70
N PHE A 21 -6.43 4.46 2.47
CA PHE A 21 -6.53 3.08 2.00
C PHE A 21 -7.97 2.58 1.91
N GLN A 22 -8.94 3.47 1.77
CA GLN A 22 -10.33 3.06 1.62
C GLN A 22 -10.50 2.19 0.37
N GLY A 23 -10.99 0.96 0.54
CA GLY A 23 -11.16 -0.01 -0.54
C GLY A 23 -9.88 -0.74 -0.96
N CYS A 24 -8.75 -0.48 -0.30
CA CYS A 24 -7.50 -1.21 -0.51
C CYS A 24 -7.36 -2.41 0.45
N PRO A 25 -6.51 -3.40 0.11
CA PRO A 25 -6.14 -4.48 1.01
C PRO A 25 -5.55 -3.96 2.33
N ARG A 26 -5.85 -4.66 3.44
CA ARG A 26 -5.34 -4.31 4.77
C ARG A 26 -3.81 -4.38 4.83
N GLU A 27 -3.22 -5.28 4.07
CA GLU A 27 -1.77 -5.48 3.96
C GLU A 27 -1.03 -4.18 3.59
N TYR A 28 -1.66 -3.26 2.86
CA TYR A 28 -1.05 -1.97 2.53
C TYR A 28 -0.90 -1.07 3.76
N THR A 29 -1.88 -1.10 4.66
CA THR A 29 -1.80 -0.36 5.93
C THR A 29 -0.72 -0.97 6.84
N GLU A 30 -0.57 -2.30 6.82
CA GLU A 30 0.47 -3.01 7.57
C GLU A 30 1.87 -2.64 7.06
N ILE A 31 2.08 -2.61 5.74
CA ILE A 31 3.33 -2.16 5.12
C ILE A 31 3.61 -0.70 5.47
N LEU A 32 2.62 0.21 5.37
CA LEU A 32 2.83 1.62 5.69
C LEU A 32 3.20 1.81 7.17
N THR A 33 2.49 1.13 8.07
CA THR A 33 2.77 1.18 9.52
C THR A 33 4.18 0.68 9.83
N TYR A 34 4.62 -0.38 9.15
CA TYR A 34 5.98 -0.89 9.27
C TYR A 34 7.02 0.14 8.79
N VAL A 35 6.82 0.72 7.59
CA VAL A 35 7.75 1.71 7.02
C VAL A 35 7.83 2.96 7.89
N ASP A 36 6.71 3.41 8.47
CA ASP A 36 6.65 4.56 9.37
C ASP A 36 7.38 4.34 10.70
N ALA A 37 7.55 3.09 11.13
CA ALA A 37 8.30 2.75 12.34
C ALA A 37 9.83 2.70 12.14
N LEU A 38 10.30 2.68 10.89
CA LEU A 38 11.73 2.60 10.57
C LEU A 38 12.43 3.95 10.76
N LYS A 39 13.67 3.87 11.24
CA LYS A 39 14.60 5.00 11.29
C LYS A 39 15.52 4.99 10.07
N SER A 40 16.19 6.11 9.83
CA SER A 40 17.06 6.31 8.66
C SER A 40 18.23 5.33 8.55
N TYR A 41 18.64 4.71 9.65
CA TYR A 41 19.75 3.75 9.72
C TYR A 41 19.29 2.29 9.91
N ASP A 42 17.97 2.05 9.99
CA ASP A 42 17.46 0.69 10.15
C ASP A 42 17.54 -0.04 8.81
N ALA A 43 17.93 -1.32 8.85
CA ALA A 43 17.86 -2.19 7.69
C ALA A 43 16.41 -2.68 7.52
N PRO A 44 15.72 -2.37 6.40
CA PRO A 44 14.34 -2.81 6.21
C PRO A 44 14.24 -4.32 6.01
N ASN A 45 13.22 -4.93 6.61
CA ASN A 45 12.81 -6.30 6.44
C ASN A 45 11.98 -6.42 5.15
N TYR A 46 12.66 -6.41 4.02
CA TYR A 46 12.02 -6.58 2.71
C TYR A 46 11.25 -7.89 2.60
N GLN A 47 11.71 -8.95 3.28
CA GLN A 47 11.06 -10.25 3.27
C GLN A 47 9.61 -10.16 3.80
N MET A 48 9.38 -9.38 4.86
CA MET A 48 8.04 -9.13 5.38
C MET A 48 7.15 -8.46 4.32
N CYS A 49 7.64 -7.41 3.66
CA CYS A 49 6.89 -6.72 2.61
C CYS A 49 6.56 -7.66 1.45
N TYR A 50 7.53 -8.47 1.00
CA TYR A 50 7.32 -9.47 -0.07
C TYR A 50 6.29 -10.54 0.31
N GLN A 51 6.15 -10.88 1.59
CA GLN A 51 5.13 -11.83 2.04
C GLN A 51 3.72 -11.21 2.11
N LEU A 52 3.61 -9.90 2.33
CA LEU A 52 2.33 -9.19 2.40
C LEU A 52 1.73 -8.90 1.02
N MET A 53 2.55 -8.65 0.00
CA MET A 53 2.07 -8.37 -1.36
C MET A 53 1.21 -9.50 -1.98
N PRO A 54 1.63 -10.77 -2.04
CA PRO A 54 0.80 -11.84 -2.58
C PRO A 54 -0.41 -12.13 -1.68
N LYS A 55 -0.30 -11.91 -0.36
CA LYS A 55 -1.45 -12.01 0.55
C LYS A 55 -2.54 -11.00 0.20
N ALA A 56 -2.16 -9.78 -0.18
CA ALA A 56 -3.10 -8.75 -0.62
C ALA A 56 -3.90 -9.18 -1.88
N LEU A 57 -3.26 -9.90 -2.80
CA LEU A 57 -3.94 -10.44 -3.98
C LEU A 57 -4.94 -11.54 -3.58
N VAL A 58 -4.51 -12.45 -2.71
CA VAL A 58 -5.37 -13.53 -2.19
C VAL A 58 -6.56 -12.98 -1.39
N SER A 59 -6.33 -11.97 -0.54
CA SER A 59 -7.37 -11.37 0.31
C SER A 59 -8.44 -10.65 -0.51
N MET A 60 -8.06 -10.06 -1.65
CA MET A 60 -8.98 -9.42 -2.59
C MET A 60 -9.54 -10.38 -3.65
N GLY A 61 -9.08 -11.62 -3.70
CA GLY A 61 -9.50 -12.62 -4.70
C GLY A 61 -9.09 -12.28 -6.13
N VAL A 62 -7.99 -11.55 -6.31
CA VAL A 62 -7.46 -11.14 -7.62
C VAL A 62 -6.26 -11.99 -8.04
N GLN A 63 -6.07 -12.14 -9.35
CA GLN A 63 -4.92 -12.86 -9.91
C GLN A 63 -3.80 -11.89 -10.26
N GLU A 64 -2.55 -12.32 -10.06
CA GLU A 64 -1.36 -11.51 -10.36
C GLU A 64 -1.16 -11.31 -11.87
N PHE A 65 -1.47 -12.34 -12.67
CA PHE A 65 -1.29 -12.34 -14.11
C PHE A 65 -2.64 -12.61 -14.81
N PRO A 66 -2.84 -12.10 -16.03
CA PRO A 66 -1.97 -11.17 -16.76
C PRO A 66 -2.04 -9.75 -16.19
N TYR A 67 -0.94 -9.02 -16.27
CA TYR A 67 -0.93 -7.61 -15.91
C TYR A 67 -1.77 -6.78 -16.89
N ASP A 68 -2.19 -5.59 -16.45
CA ASP A 68 -3.06 -4.73 -17.26
C ASP A 68 -2.46 -4.35 -18.63
N TRP A 69 -1.13 -4.24 -18.72
CA TRP A 69 -0.44 -3.97 -19.99
C TRP A 69 -0.26 -5.20 -20.89
N GLU A 70 -0.45 -6.41 -20.37
CA GLU A 70 -0.33 -7.68 -21.13
C GLU A 70 -1.66 -8.07 -21.79
N LYS A 71 -2.77 -7.46 -21.36
CA LYS A 71 -4.10 -7.70 -21.94
C LYS A 71 -4.14 -7.13 -23.36
N PRO A 72 -4.35 -7.96 -24.40
CA PRO A 72 -4.40 -7.48 -25.78
C PRO A 72 -5.67 -6.65 -25.99
N GLY A 73 -5.50 -5.33 -26.14
CA GLY A 73 -6.58 -4.37 -26.30
C GLY A 73 -7.07 -3.83 -24.96
N GLY A 74 -6.71 -2.58 -24.66
CA GLY A 74 -7.09 -1.88 -23.43
C GLY A 74 -8.59 -1.70 -23.27
N MET A 75 -9.26 -2.72 -22.75
CA MET A 75 -10.60 -2.61 -22.19
C MET A 75 -10.48 -2.44 -20.68
N PHE A 76 -10.64 -1.18 -20.26
CA PHE A 76 -11.18 -0.83 -18.95
C PHE A 76 -12.67 -1.12 -18.93
#